data_AF-A0A924LR59-F1
#
_entry.id   AF-A0A924LR59-F1
#
_cell.length_a   1.000
_cell.length_b   1.000
_cell.length_c   1.000
_cell.angle_alpha   90.00
_cell.angle_beta   90.00
_cell.angle_gamma   90.00
#
_symmetry.space_group_name_H-M   'P 1'
#
loop_
_entity.id
_entity.type
_entity.pdbx_description
1 polymer ?
#
loop_
_entity_poly.entity_id
_entity_poly.type
_entity_poly.pdbx_seq_one_letter_code
_entity_poly.pdbx_strand_id
1 'polypeptide(L)'
;MTNIYNFSKNVFLDIKQENRNNPVFIFVILILITIPLALILNSVLIGLMAIFTFFYFKKINFKIDKELFLGIILYLLMLLSMFWTIDSDRTASAIIKEIPLLIIPICFLCFKPFTETQKNKIIQYYSYGIFLLTIFYLLKATLRFFISNNNEVFFYHELVTKEVNAIHVSVYVAIAFFYFFTKPIKKILDFVILAILFLMVFLLSSKNIIVVFLGLIVIYHLFYSKLSHQLRLKNLILVGVILISFTFIGRIKDRFKQEYETIMTDSTVNDVISKNNEIVYNVSIKQAWTNTIFRANDYFPGTAFRVYQFRIFLEMMKEN
;
A
#
# COMPACT_ATOMS: atom_id res chain seq x y z
N MET A 1 -26.94 -9.41 -23.50
CA MET A 1 -25.99 -10.54 -23.28
C MET A 1 -24.87 -10.59 -24.31
N THR A 2 -25.15 -10.39 -25.60
CA THR A 2 -24.16 -10.46 -26.70
C THR A 2 -22.94 -9.55 -26.52
N ASN A 3 -23.13 -8.31 -26.06
CA ASN A 3 -22.03 -7.36 -25.83
C ASN A 3 -21.13 -7.75 -24.64
N ILE A 4 -21.71 -8.30 -23.56
CA ILE A 4 -20.94 -8.77 -22.40
C ILE A 4 -20.13 -10.01 -22.79
N TYR A 5 -20.75 -10.95 -23.50
CA TYR A 5 -20.08 -12.15 -24.01
C TYR A 5 -18.92 -11.79 -24.95
N ASN A 6 -19.13 -10.86 -25.87
CA ASN A 6 -18.08 -10.39 -26.78
C ASN A 6 -16.94 -9.69 -26.04
N PHE A 7 -17.24 -8.87 -25.03
CA PHE A 7 -16.22 -8.23 -24.19
C PHE A 7 -15.38 -9.26 -23.41
N SER A 8 -16.04 -10.19 -22.70
CA SER A 8 -15.36 -11.25 -21.95
C SER A 8 -14.52 -12.16 -22.86
N LYS A 9 -15.01 -12.47 -24.07
CA LYS A 9 -14.28 -13.24 -25.08
C LYS A 9 -13.02 -12.50 -25.53
N ASN A 10 -13.11 -11.20 -25.79
CA ASN A 10 -11.97 -10.40 -26.20
C ASN A 10 -10.91 -10.31 -25.10
N VAL A 11 -11.32 -10.10 -23.84
CA VAL A 11 -10.40 -10.11 -22.68
C VAL A 11 -9.70 -11.46 -22.55
N PHE A 12 -10.43 -12.57 -22.70
CA PHE A 12 -9.85 -13.91 -22.63
C PHE A 12 -8.87 -14.19 -23.78
N LEU A 13 -9.19 -13.73 -25.00
CA LEU A 13 -8.31 -13.84 -26.16
C LEU A 13 -7.03 -13.03 -25.97
N ASP A 14 -7.14 -11.80 -25.46
CA ASP A 14 -6.00 -10.93 -25.16
C ASP A 14 -5.08 -11.56 -24.11
N ILE A 15 -5.65 -12.06 -23.01
CA ILE A 15 -4.87 -12.75 -21.96
C ILE A 15 -4.20 -13.99 -22.53
N LYS A 16 -4.91 -14.79 -23.35
CA LYS A 16 -4.35 -15.97 -23.99
C LYS A 16 -3.19 -15.63 -24.93
N GLN A 17 -3.30 -14.53 -25.67
CA GLN A 17 -2.25 -14.07 -26.58
C GLN A 17 -1.03 -13.58 -25.80
N GLU A 18 -1.22 -12.77 -24.76
CA GLU A 18 -0.11 -12.31 -23.92
C GLU A 18 0.56 -13.44 -23.16
N ASN A 19 -0.20 -14.42 -22.67
CA ASN A 19 0.33 -15.59 -21.98
C ASN A 19 1.11 -16.54 -22.90
N ARG A 20 0.77 -16.58 -24.20
CA ARG A 20 1.59 -17.29 -25.21
C ARG A 20 2.95 -16.62 -25.40
N ASN A 21 3.00 -15.29 -25.32
CA ASN A 21 4.24 -14.52 -25.46
C ASN A 21 5.08 -14.57 -24.19
N ASN A 22 4.45 -14.42 -23.02
CA ASN A 22 5.08 -14.52 -21.72
C ASN A 22 4.21 -15.34 -20.75
N PRO A 23 4.57 -16.60 -20.49
CA PRO A 23 3.78 -17.52 -19.66
C PRO A 23 3.56 -17.09 -18.19
N VAL A 24 4.38 -16.16 -17.68
CA VAL A 24 4.26 -15.64 -16.30
C VAL A 24 3.24 -14.50 -16.20
N PHE A 25 2.78 -13.96 -17.33
CA PHE A 25 1.90 -12.80 -17.40
C PHE A 25 0.65 -12.94 -16.52
N ILE A 26 -0.05 -14.08 -16.61
CA ILE A 26 -1.28 -14.30 -15.84
C ILE A 26 -1.01 -14.44 -14.33
N PHE A 27 0.10 -15.10 -13.95
CA PHE A 27 0.48 -15.26 -12.55
C PHE A 27 0.77 -13.90 -11.91
N VAL A 28 1.49 -13.02 -12.61
CA VAL A 28 1.77 -11.67 -12.11
C VAL A 28 0.49 -10.90 -11.86
N ILE A 29 -0.47 -10.94 -12.77
CA ILE A 29 -1.77 -10.27 -12.60
C ILE A 29 -2.51 -10.82 -11.37
N LEU A 30 -2.58 -12.14 -11.23
CA LEU A 30 -3.26 -12.79 -10.10
C LEU A 30 -2.58 -12.47 -8.77
N ILE A 31 -1.25 -12.50 -8.71
CA ILE A 31 -0.47 -12.15 -7.52
C ILE A 31 -0.77 -10.70 -7.14
N LEU A 32 -0.70 -9.76 -8.09
CA LEU A 32 -0.96 -8.33 -7.83
C LEU A 32 -2.39 -8.07 -7.34
N ILE A 33 -3.39 -8.75 -7.90
CA ILE A 33 -4.79 -8.60 -7.48
C ILE A 33 -5.02 -9.23 -6.10
N THR A 34 -4.29 -10.29 -5.75
CA THR A 34 -4.46 -11.00 -4.46
C THR A 34 -3.67 -10.41 -3.30
N ILE A 35 -2.84 -9.38 -3.51
CA ILE A 35 -2.12 -8.69 -2.42
C ILE A 35 -3.06 -8.18 -1.31
N PRO A 36 -4.20 -7.53 -1.61
CA PRO A 36 -5.12 -7.05 -0.58
C PRO A 36 -6.03 -8.14 0.00
N LEU A 37 -5.83 -9.42 -0.34
CA LEU A 37 -6.59 -10.56 0.19
C LEU A 37 -5.77 -11.31 1.25
N ALA A 38 -6.37 -12.36 1.82
CA ALA A 38 -5.71 -13.23 2.78
C ALA A 38 -4.37 -13.76 2.25
N LEU A 39 -3.36 -13.74 3.12
CA LEU A 39 -1.96 -14.06 2.79
C LEU A 39 -1.83 -15.42 2.08
N ILE A 40 -2.65 -16.40 2.47
CA ILE A 40 -2.63 -17.78 1.94
C ILE A 40 -2.83 -17.79 0.42
N LEU A 41 -3.78 -17.00 -0.11
CA LEU A 41 -4.08 -16.97 -1.55
C LEU A 41 -2.88 -16.47 -2.36
N ASN A 42 -2.24 -15.41 -1.87
CA ASN A 42 -1.08 -14.82 -2.52
C ASN A 42 0.12 -15.79 -2.47
N SER A 43 0.41 -16.38 -1.31
CA SER A 43 1.50 -17.34 -1.15
C SER A 43 1.35 -18.56 -2.07
N VAL A 44 0.13 -19.09 -2.23
CA VAL A 44 -0.15 -20.20 -3.16
C VAL A 44 0.14 -19.79 -4.60
N LEU A 45 -0.26 -18.58 -5.02
CA LEU A 45 -0.01 -18.09 -6.39
C LEU A 45 1.48 -17.88 -6.67
N ILE A 46 2.25 -17.39 -5.70
CA ILE A 46 3.71 -17.28 -5.80
C ILE A 46 4.34 -18.67 -5.94
N GLY A 47 3.90 -19.65 -5.14
CA GLY A 47 4.38 -21.04 -5.25
C GLY A 47 4.05 -21.66 -6.60
N LEU A 48 2.84 -21.46 -7.11
CA LEU A 48 2.45 -21.92 -8.44
C LEU A 48 3.27 -21.24 -9.54
N MET A 49 3.55 -19.94 -9.42
CA MET A 49 4.43 -19.23 -10.35
C MET A 49 5.83 -19.82 -10.35
N ALA A 50 6.38 -20.18 -9.18
CA ALA A 50 7.70 -20.80 -9.06
C ALA A 50 7.75 -22.19 -9.71
N ILE A 51 6.75 -23.04 -9.42
CA ILE A 51 6.64 -24.38 -10.03
C ILE A 51 6.50 -24.26 -11.55
N PHE A 52 5.64 -23.35 -12.02
CA PHE A 52 5.45 -23.11 -13.44
C PHE A 52 6.73 -22.60 -14.10
N THR A 53 7.47 -21.71 -13.42
CA THR A 53 8.78 -21.23 -13.87
C THR A 53 9.75 -22.39 -14.06
N PHE A 54 9.82 -23.30 -13.10
CA PHE A 54 10.71 -24.45 -13.15
C PHE A 54 10.43 -25.35 -14.37
N PHE A 55 9.16 -25.65 -14.66
CA PHE A 55 8.80 -26.52 -15.80
C PHE A 55 8.95 -25.87 -17.17
N TYR A 56 8.69 -24.56 -17.28
CA TYR A 56 8.70 -23.83 -18.55
C TYR A 56 9.98 -23.02 -18.80
N PHE A 57 10.99 -23.20 -17.94
CA PHE A 57 12.27 -22.54 -18.07
C PHE A 57 12.93 -22.84 -19.43
N LYS A 58 13.35 -21.79 -20.11
CA LYS A 58 14.18 -21.89 -21.33
C LYS A 58 15.41 -21.01 -21.15
N LYS A 59 16.61 -21.59 -21.26
CA LYS A 59 17.89 -20.90 -21.06
C LYS A 59 18.05 -19.63 -21.92
N ILE A 60 17.43 -19.59 -23.09
CA ILE A 60 17.43 -18.45 -24.03
C ILE A 60 16.72 -17.21 -23.43
N ASN A 61 15.78 -17.41 -22.51
CA ASN A 61 15.01 -16.32 -21.92
C ASN A 61 15.64 -15.76 -20.64
N PHE A 62 16.77 -16.32 -20.21
CA PHE A 62 17.45 -15.87 -18.99
C PHE A 62 18.12 -14.52 -19.23
N LYS A 63 17.69 -13.50 -18.48
CA LYS A 63 18.31 -12.17 -18.54
C LYS A 63 18.58 -11.66 -17.15
N ILE A 64 19.77 -11.12 -16.97
CA ILE A 64 20.21 -10.54 -15.71
C ILE A 64 19.87 -9.06 -15.69
N ASP A 65 18.94 -8.67 -14.82
CA ASP A 65 18.63 -7.27 -14.54
C ASP A 65 19.11 -6.90 -13.12
N LYS A 66 19.85 -5.78 -13.02
CA LYS A 66 20.49 -5.34 -11.76
C LYS A 66 19.46 -5.05 -10.65
N GLU A 67 18.28 -4.57 -11.02
CA GLU A 67 17.20 -4.19 -10.10
C GLU A 67 16.67 -5.40 -9.32
N LEU A 68 16.65 -6.58 -9.93
CA LEU A 68 16.16 -7.82 -9.31
C LEU A 68 17.11 -8.35 -8.22
N PHE A 69 18.41 -8.04 -8.31
CA PHE A 69 19.38 -8.48 -7.31
C PHE A 69 19.16 -7.85 -5.94
N LEU A 70 18.53 -6.68 -5.86
CA LEU A 70 18.28 -6.02 -4.57
C LEU A 70 17.47 -6.92 -3.64
N GLY A 71 16.41 -7.55 -4.15
CA GLY A 71 15.57 -8.49 -3.38
C GLY A 71 16.35 -9.74 -2.96
N ILE A 72 17.17 -10.28 -3.87
CA ILE A 72 18.00 -11.47 -3.60
C ILE A 72 19.04 -11.16 -2.51
N ILE A 73 19.77 -10.05 -2.64
CA ILE A 73 20.79 -9.63 -1.67
C ILE A 73 20.14 -9.35 -0.30
N LEU A 74 18.99 -8.68 -0.27
CA LEU A 74 18.28 -8.42 0.97
C LEU A 74 17.86 -9.73 1.66
N TYR A 75 17.34 -10.70 0.93
CA TYR A 75 17.00 -12.01 1.48
C TYR A 75 18.24 -12.78 1.97
N LEU A 76 19.35 -12.74 1.22
CA LEU A 76 20.62 -13.34 1.66
C LEU A 76 21.16 -12.69 2.94
N LEU A 77 21.02 -11.36 3.08
CA LEU A 77 21.36 -10.65 4.30
C LEU A 77 20.49 -11.11 5.48
N MET A 78 19.18 -11.31 5.24
CA MET A 78 18.28 -11.88 6.26
C MET A 78 18.67 -13.31 6.64
N LEU A 79 19.14 -14.13 5.69
CA LEU A 79 19.64 -15.48 5.99
C LEU A 79 20.88 -15.46 6.89
N LEU A 80 21.76 -14.48 6.75
CA LEU A 80 22.94 -14.34 7.63
C LEU A 80 22.55 -14.14 9.10
N SER A 81 21.34 -13.64 9.38
CA SER A 81 20.86 -13.49 10.77
C SER A 81 20.74 -14.82 11.53
N MET A 82 20.67 -15.95 10.83
CA MET A 82 20.69 -17.28 11.46
C MET A 82 22.00 -17.58 12.19
N PHE A 83 23.11 -16.94 11.82
CA PHE A 83 24.41 -17.20 12.46
C PHE A 83 24.53 -16.61 13.86
N TRP A 84 23.72 -15.61 14.21
CA TRP A 84 23.83 -14.90 15.49
C TRP A 84 22.52 -14.88 16.28
N THR A 85 21.48 -15.59 15.83
CA THR A 85 20.17 -15.52 16.47
C THR A 85 20.13 -16.32 17.77
N ILE A 86 19.39 -15.78 18.75
CA ILE A 86 19.16 -16.42 20.05
C ILE A 86 18.01 -17.44 19.96
N ASP A 87 17.01 -17.16 19.10
CA ASP A 87 15.81 -17.98 18.91
C ASP A 87 15.73 -18.43 17.45
N SER A 88 16.30 -19.63 17.19
CA SER A 88 16.40 -20.20 15.85
C SER A 88 15.03 -20.47 15.22
N ASP A 89 14.07 -20.97 16.00
CA ASP A 89 12.74 -21.35 15.49
C ASP A 89 11.94 -20.14 15.03
N ARG A 90 11.99 -19.05 15.82
CA ARG A 90 11.33 -17.79 15.46
C ARG A 90 12.00 -17.13 14.26
N THR A 91 13.33 -17.21 14.17
CA THR A 91 14.10 -16.63 13.07
C THR A 91 13.85 -17.39 11.76
N ALA A 92 13.86 -18.72 11.80
CA ALA A 92 13.53 -19.56 10.66
C ALA A 92 12.09 -19.29 10.16
N SER A 93 11.14 -19.19 11.09
CA SER A 93 9.74 -18.84 10.77
C SER A 93 9.59 -17.46 10.14
N ALA A 94 10.42 -16.49 10.52
CA ALA A 94 10.44 -15.16 9.91
C ALA A 94 11.04 -15.19 8.50
N ILE A 95 12.18 -15.87 8.32
CA ILE A 95 12.84 -16.02 7.01
C ILE A 95 11.91 -16.70 6.00
N ILE A 96 11.15 -17.71 6.42
CA ILE A 96 10.18 -18.39 5.55
C ILE A 96 9.11 -17.42 5.02
N LYS A 97 8.67 -16.45 5.83
CA LYS A 97 7.69 -15.45 5.41
C LYS A 97 8.25 -14.48 4.37
N GLU A 98 9.56 -14.25 4.40
CA GLU A 98 10.27 -13.33 3.50
C GLU A 98 10.78 -14.00 2.22
N ILE A 99 10.55 -15.32 2.04
CA ILE A 99 10.87 -16.07 0.82
C ILE A 99 10.41 -15.40 -0.48
N PRO A 100 9.27 -14.68 -0.57
CA PRO A 100 8.88 -13.95 -1.78
C PRO A 100 9.95 -12.97 -2.28
N LEU A 101 10.78 -12.40 -1.40
CA LEU A 101 11.91 -11.53 -1.78
C LEU A 101 12.98 -12.26 -2.61
N LEU A 102 13.05 -13.59 -2.49
CA LEU A 102 13.94 -14.43 -3.29
C LEU A 102 13.22 -15.03 -4.50
N ILE A 103 12.04 -15.63 -4.29
CA ILE A 103 11.33 -16.36 -5.34
C ILE A 103 10.92 -15.44 -6.49
N ILE A 104 10.38 -14.26 -6.18
CA ILE A 104 9.84 -13.35 -7.21
C ILE A 104 10.98 -12.88 -8.15
N PRO A 105 12.12 -12.36 -7.66
CA PRO A 105 13.25 -12.02 -8.52
C PRO A 105 13.76 -13.19 -9.37
N ILE A 106 13.93 -14.38 -8.78
CA ILE A 106 14.39 -15.57 -9.52
C ILE A 106 13.42 -15.92 -10.64
N CYS A 107 12.11 -15.85 -10.38
CA CYS A 107 11.11 -16.11 -11.41
C CYS A 107 11.23 -15.12 -12.56
N PHE A 108 11.42 -13.82 -12.30
CA PHE A 108 11.59 -12.83 -13.36
C PHE A 108 12.91 -12.98 -14.14
N LEU A 109 13.99 -13.43 -13.51
CA LEU A 109 15.25 -13.73 -14.20
C LEU A 109 15.12 -14.88 -15.21
N CYS A 110 14.24 -15.85 -14.93
CA CYS A 110 14.00 -17.03 -15.75
C CYS A 110 13.14 -16.79 -16.99
N PHE A 111 12.55 -15.59 -17.14
CA PHE A 111 11.69 -15.25 -18.27
C PHE A 111 12.12 -13.99 -19.00
N LYS A 112 11.63 -13.86 -20.24
CA LYS A 112 11.84 -12.66 -21.04
C LYS A 112 11.21 -11.46 -20.34
N PRO A 113 11.88 -10.29 -20.30
CA PRO A 113 11.31 -9.08 -19.72
C PRO A 113 10.00 -8.71 -20.40
N PHE A 114 9.07 -8.16 -19.62
CA PHE A 114 7.80 -7.66 -20.14
C PHE A 114 8.02 -6.46 -21.05
N THR A 115 7.33 -6.47 -22.19
CA THR A 115 7.25 -5.31 -23.07
C THR A 115 6.46 -4.17 -22.42
N GLU A 116 6.67 -2.93 -22.86
CA GLU A 116 5.92 -1.77 -22.32
C GLU A 116 4.39 -1.93 -22.48
N THR A 117 3.94 -2.55 -23.57
CA THR A 117 2.52 -2.87 -23.79
C THR A 117 2.01 -3.87 -22.76
N GLN A 118 2.79 -4.90 -22.42
CA GLN A 118 2.45 -5.87 -21.38
C GLN A 118 2.40 -5.22 -20.00
N LYS A 119 3.38 -4.40 -19.64
CA LYS A 119 3.38 -3.65 -18.37
C LYS A 119 2.11 -2.80 -18.22
N ASN A 120 1.74 -2.07 -19.27
CA ASN A 120 0.52 -1.27 -19.29
C ASN A 120 -0.75 -2.14 -19.14
N LYS A 121 -0.80 -3.30 -19.79
CA LYS A 121 -1.90 -4.27 -19.62
C LYS A 121 -1.95 -4.84 -18.20
N ILE A 122 -0.81 -5.14 -17.58
CA ILE A 122 -0.74 -5.62 -16.18
C ILE A 122 -1.33 -4.58 -15.24
N ILE A 123 -0.89 -3.31 -15.35
CA ILE A 123 -1.42 -2.20 -14.52
C ILE A 123 -2.92 -2.00 -14.78
N GLN A 124 -3.37 -2.12 -16.03
CA GLN A 124 -4.78 -2.05 -16.37
C GLN A 124 -5.60 -3.14 -15.67
N TYR A 125 -5.23 -4.41 -15.83
CA TYR A 125 -5.95 -5.54 -15.24
C TYR A 125 -5.91 -5.51 -13.71
N TYR A 126 -4.75 -5.14 -13.14
CA TYR A 126 -4.61 -4.88 -11.71
C TYR A 126 -5.62 -3.82 -11.24
N SER A 127 -5.70 -2.67 -11.92
CA SER A 127 -6.55 -1.56 -11.50
C SER A 127 -8.04 -1.91 -11.55
N TYR A 128 -8.47 -2.65 -12.58
CA TYR A 128 -9.84 -3.19 -12.63
C TYR A 128 -10.08 -4.24 -11.53
N GLY A 129 -9.09 -5.09 -11.22
CA GLY A 129 -9.18 -6.07 -10.13
C GLY A 129 -9.34 -5.40 -8.76
N ILE A 130 -8.54 -4.37 -8.47
CA ILE A 130 -8.64 -3.59 -7.23
C ILE A 130 -9.97 -2.85 -7.12
N PHE A 131 -10.50 -2.35 -8.24
CA PHE A 131 -11.84 -1.76 -8.27
C PHE A 131 -12.93 -2.77 -7.88
N LEU A 132 -12.88 -3.99 -8.41
CA LEU A 132 -13.82 -5.05 -8.03
C LEU A 132 -13.71 -5.41 -6.54
N LEU A 133 -12.49 -5.50 -6.02
CA LEU A 133 -12.25 -5.73 -4.59
C LEU A 133 -12.77 -4.58 -3.71
N THR A 134 -12.66 -3.35 -4.19
CA THR A 134 -13.21 -2.17 -3.52
C THR A 134 -14.73 -2.26 -3.41
N ILE A 135 -15.41 -2.63 -4.49
CA ILE A 135 -16.86 -2.87 -4.47
C ILE A 135 -17.19 -3.97 -3.45
N PHE A 136 -16.45 -5.07 -3.45
CA PHE A 136 -16.64 -6.16 -2.51
C PHE A 136 -16.53 -5.70 -1.04
N TYR A 137 -15.50 -4.93 -0.70
CA TYR A 137 -15.33 -4.40 0.65
C TYR A 137 -16.46 -3.45 1.07
N LEU A 138 -16.87 -2.55 0.17
CA LEU A 138 -17.98 -1.62 0.44
C LEU A 138 -19.31 -2.37 0.62
N LEU A 139 -19.60 -3.38 -0.20
CA LEU A 139 -20.79 -4.22 -0.06
C LEU A 139 -20.77 -4.98 1.27
N LYS A 140 -19.64 -5.61 1.61
CA LYS A 140 -19.47 -6.32 2.89
C LYS A 140 -19.69 -5.38 4.08
N ALA A 141 -19.15 -4.17 4.03
CA ALA A 141 -19.34 -3.17 5.08
C ALA A 141 -20.80 -2.74 5.19
N THR A 142 -21.48 -2.54 4.06
CA THR A 142 -22.91 -2.20 4.02
C THR A 142 -23.77 -3.30 4.65
N LEU A 143 -23.51 -4.57 4.32
CA LEU A 143 -24.22 -5.70 4.94
C LEU A 143 -23.97 -5.78 6.46
N ARG A 144 -22.72 -5.59 6.89
CA ARG A 144 -22.37 -5.55 8.31
C ARG A 144 -23.01 -4.37 9.03
N PHE A 145 -23.15 -3.22 8.38
CA PHE A 145 -23.84 -2.05 8.93
C PHE A 145 -25.31 -2.35 9.20
N PHE A 146 -26.02 -2.99 8.27
CA PHE A 146 -27.43 -3.37 8.51
C PHE A 146 -27.62 -4.37 9.66
N ILE A 147 -26.61 -5.19 9.96
CA ILE A 147 -26.67 -6.16 11.05
C ILE A 147 -26.29 -5.52 12.40
N SER A 148 -25.22 -4.69 12.40
CA SER A 148 -24.62 -4.16 13.64
C SER A 148 -25.09 -2.76 14.03
N ASN A 149 -25.70 -2.01 13.10
CA ASN A 149 -26.01 -0.58 13.21
C ASN A 149 -24.81 0.29 13.62
N ASN A 150 -23.57 -0.21 13.46
CA ASN A 150 -22.36 0.53 13.81
C ASN A 150 -21.72 1.15 12.57
N ASN A 151 -21.63 2.48 12.55
CA ASN A 151 -20.97 3.25 11.49
C ASN A 151 -19.45 2.98 11.39
N GLU A 152 -18.81 2.43 12.43
CA GLU A 152 -17.38 2.13 12.43
C GLU A 152 -16.97 1.10 11.38
N VAL A 153 -17.90 0.25 10.95
CA VAL A 153 -17.68 -0.79 9.93
C VAL A 153 -17.18 -0.21 8.59
N PHE A 154 -17.47 1.05 8.30
CA PHE A 154 -17.02 1.71 7.08
C PHE A 154 -15.60 2.30 7.17
N PHE A 155 -14.91 2.17 8.30
CA PHE A 155 -13.64 2.85 8.52
C PHE A 155 -12.50 1.90 8.85
N TYR A 156 -11.33 2.18 8.28
CA TYR A 156 -10.04 1.60 8.68
C TYR A 156 -10.05 0.05 8.71
N HIS A 157 -9.59 -0.57 9.81
CA HIS A 157 -9.53 -2.03 9.99
C HIS A 157 -10.89 -2.73 10.18
N GLU A 158 -12.01 -2.00 10.23
CA GLU A 158 -13.32 -2.65 10.25
C GLU A 158 -13.90 -2.78 8.83
N LEU A 159 -13.46 -1.89 7.92
CA LEU A 159 -13.78 -1.94 6.49
C LEU A 159 -13.00 -3.05 5.77
N VAL A 160 -11.71 -3.18 6.11
CA VAL A 160 -10.81 -4.24 5.63
C VAL A 160 -10.61 -5.25 6.75
N THR A 161 -10.35 -6.52 6.45
CA THR A 161 -10.01 -7.50 7.50
C THR A 161 -8.71 -7.11 8.23
N LYS A 162 -8.66 -7.24 9.57
CA LYS A 162 -7.48 -6.88 10.39
C LYS A 162 -6.17 -7.54 9.93
N GLU A 163 -6.25 -8.74 9.37
CA GLU A 163 -5.12 -9.47 8.78
C GLU A 163 -4.43 -8.68 7.67
N VAL A 164 -5.19 -7.86 6.95
CA VAL A 164 -4.68 -7.00 5.89
C VAL A 164 -4.68 -5.57 6.43
N ASN A 165 -3.49 -5.04 6.68
CA ASN A 165 -3.36 -3.69 7.21
C ASN A 165 -4.03 -2.66 6.26
N ALA A 166 -5.00 -1.89 6.77
CA ALA A 166 -5.75 -0.90 5.99
C ALA A 166 -4.84 0.15 5.34
N ILE A 167 -3.70 0.45 5.99
CA ILE A 167 -2.64 1.30 5.45
C ILE A 167 -2.13 0.75 4.11
N HIS A 168 -1.76 -0.53 4.04
CA HIS A 168 -1.26 -1.12 2.79
C HIS A 168 -2.35 -1.16 1.71
N VAL A 169 -3.58 -1.53 2.08
CA VAL A 169 -4.70 -1.55 1.11
C VAL A 169 -4.97 -0.18 0.52
N SER A 170 -4.87 0.90 1.31
CA SER A 170 -5.03 2.26 0.78
C SER A 170 -3.96 2.64 -0.25
N VAL A 171 -2.73 2.14 -0.11
CA VAL A 171 -1.68 2.31 -1.14
C VAL A 171 -2.03 1.57 -2.42
N TYR A 172 -2.51 0.32 -2.32
CA TYR A 172 -2.92 -0.46 -3.50
C TYR A 172 -4.10 0.20 -4.25
N VAL A 173 -5.10 0.69 -3.51
CA VAL A 173 -6.22 1.44 -4.07
C VAL A 173 -5.75 2.75 -4.70
N ALA A 174 -4.78 3.46 -4.10
CA ALA A 174 -4.20 4.67 -4.66
C ALA A 174 -3.49 4.42 -6.01
N ILE A 175 -2.73 3.33 -6.15
CA ILE A 175 -2.09 2.96 -7.43
C ILE A 175 -3.16 2.73 -8.50
N ALA A 176 -4.21 1.97 -8.18
CA ALA A 176 -5.34 1.75 -9.09
C ALA A 176 -6.06 3.06 -9.47
N PHE A 177 -6.23 3.98 -8.52
CA PHE A 177 -6.79 5.31 -8.78
C PHE A 177 -5.95 6.06 -9.81
N PHE A 178 -4.62 6.11 -9.64
CA PHE A 178 -3.74 6.85 -10.55
C PHE A 178 -3.74 6.29 -11.97
N TYR A 179 -3.93 4.98 -12.15
CA TYR A 179 -4.13 4.41 -13.49
C TYR A 179 -5.32 5.05 -14.21
N PHE A 180 -6.51 5.10 -13.58
CA PHE A 180 -7.68 5.74 -14.18
C PHE A 180 -7.53 7.25 -14.29
N PHE A 181 -6.86 7.88 -13.32
CA PHE A 181 -6.70 9.32 -13.24
C PHE A 181 -5.81 9.85 -14.37
N THR A 182 -4.75 9.11 -14.72
CA THR A 182 -3.80 9.47 -15.77
C THR A 182 -4.26 9.14 -17.19
N LYS A 183 -5.40 8.44 -17.37
CA LYS A 183 -5.97 8.17 -18.70
C LYS A 183 -6.22 9.47 -19.47
N PRO A 184 -5.78 9.57 -20.74
CA PRO A 184 -5.93 10.79 -21.54
C PRO A 184 -7.39 11.07 -21.91
N ILE A 185 -8.16 10.02 -22.24
CA ILE A 185 -9.57 10.09 -22.59
C ILE A 185 -10.33 9.25 -21.56
N LYS A 186 -11.24 9.88 -20.82
CA LYS A 186 -12.02 9.24 -19.75
C LYS A 186 -13.47 9.07 -20.20
N LYS A 187 -13.99 7.85 -20.07
CA LYS A 187 -15.43 7.56 -20.22
C LYS A 187 -16.17 7.88 -18.92
N ILE A 188 -17.49 7.99 -18.98
CA ILE A 188 -18.35 8.18 -17.79
C ILE A 188 -18.05 7.10 -16.72
N LEU A 189 -17.87 5.84 -17.14
CA LEU A 189 -17.50 4.75 -16.24
C LEU A 189 -16.15 4.99 -15.54
N ASP A 190 -15.16 5.59 -16.21
CA ASP A 190 -13.87 5.90 -15.59
C ASP A 190 -14.05 6.95 -14.48
N PHE A 191 -14.97 7.90 -14.62
CA PHE A 191 -15.30 8.86 -13.56
C PHE A 191 -15.98 8.19 -12.36
N VAL A 192 -16.90 7.24 -12.61
CA VAL A 192 -17.54 6.46 -11.53
C VAL A 192 -16.50 5.62 -10.77
N ILE A 193 -15.59 4.96 -11.49
CA ILE A 193 -14.49 4.18 -10.90
C ILE A 193 -13.59 5.10 -10.06
N LEU A 194 -13.21 6.27 -10.59
CA LEU A 194 -12.40 7.25 -9.86
C LEU A 194 -13.08 7.72 -8.58
N ALA A 195 -14.38 8.02 -8.62
CA ALA A 195 -15.12 8.45 -7.44
C ALA A 195 -15.15 7.36 -6.35
N ILE A 196 -15.39 6.11 -6.75
CA ILE A 196 -15.41 4.96 -5.81
C ILE A 196 -14.02 4.71 -5.22
N LEU A 197 -12.96 4.71 -6.03
CA LEU A 197 -11.59 4.52 -5.54
C LEU A 197 -11.14 5.67 -4.63
N PHE A 198 -11.50 6.90 -4.97
CA PHE A 198 -11.23 8.08 -4.13
C PHE A 198 -11.91 7.95 -2.77
N LEU A 199 -13.20 7.61 -2.75
CA LEU A 199 -13.96 7.36 -1.52
C LEU A 199 -13.31 6.25 -0.69
N MET A 200 -12.89 5.15 -1.33
CA MET A 200 -12.24 4.03 -0.66
C MET A 200 -10.92 4.44 0.02
N VAL A 201 -10.03 5.17 -0.66
CA VAL A 201 -8.79 5.68 -0.05
C VAL A 201 -9.10 6.53 1.19
N PHE A 202 -10.15 7.34 1.12
CA PHE A 202 -10.56 8.20 2.22
C PHE A 202 -11.12 7.41 3.41
N LEU A 203 -11.95 6.40 3.15
CA LEU A 203 -12.54 5.54 4.19
C LEU A 203 -11.50 4.65 4.89
N LEU A 204 -10.49 4.17 4.15
CA LEU A 204 -9.40 3.36 4.70
C LEU A 204 -8.41 4.18 5.51
N SER A 205 -8.48 5.49 5.45
CA SER A 205 -7.34 6.34 5.72
C SER A 205 -6.76 6.20 7.13
N SER A 206 -5.45 5.93 7.13
CA SER A 206 -4.49 6.51 8.06
C SER A 206 -4.08 7.92 7.62
N LYS A 207 -3.73 8.75 8.61
CA LYS A 207 -3.49 10.20 8.48
C LYS A 207 -2.45 10.55 7.40
N ASN A 208 -1.40 9.72 7.26
CA ASN A 208 -0.28 9.98 6.35
C ASN A 208 -0.60 9.67 4.87
N ILE A 209 -1.41 8.63 4.60
CA ILE A 209 -1.65 8.21 3.22
C ILE A 209 -2.55 9.18 2.48
N ILE A 210 -3.57 9.75 3.15
CA ILE A 210 -4.37 10.82 2.55
C ILE A 210 -3.47 11.98 2.13
N VAL A 211 -2.57 12.44 3.01
CA VAL A 211 -1.71 13.58 2.70
C VAL A 211 -0.84 13.31 1.47
N VAL A 212 -0.20 12.14 1.40
CA VAL A 212 0.63 11.74 0.24
C VAL A 212 -0.22 11.60 -1.02
N PHE A 213 -1.37 10.94 -0.93
CA PHE A 213 -2.28 10.73 -2.06
C PHE A 213 -2.76 12.07 -2.66
N LEU A 214 -3.16 13.00 -1.81
CA LEU A 214 -3.56 14.34 -2.23
C LEU A 214 -2.39 15.15 -2.80
N GLY A 215 -1.22 15.08 -2.16
CA GLY A 215 0.00 15.67 -2.68
C GLY A 215 0.33 15.18 -4.09
N LEU A 216 0.19 13.89 -4.36
CA LEU A 216 0.42 13.30 -5.69
C LEU A 216 -0.61 13.79 -6.73
N ILE A 217 -1.88 13.99 -6.34
CA ILE A 217 -2.89 14.59 -7.23
C ILE A 217 -2.47 16.01 -7.62
N VAL A 218 -2.02 16.82 -6.65
CA VAL A 218 -1.54 18.19 -6.88
C VAL A 218 -0.30 18.20 -7.78
N ILE A 219 0.71 17.39 -7.47
CA ILE A 219 1.95 17.25 -8.25
C ILE A 219 1.61 16.85 -9.69
N TYR A 220 0.73 15.86 -9.89
CA TYR A 220 0.33 15.45 -11.23
C TYR A 220 -0.31 16.61 -12.01
N HIS A 221 -1.23 17.34 -11.39
CA HIS A 221 -1.86 18.49 -12.04
C HIS A 221 -0.87 19.62 -12.36
N LEU A 222 0.09 19.88 -11.46
CA LEU A 222 1.10 20.92 -11.64
C LEU A 222 2.08 20.60 -12.76
N PHE A 223 2.61 19.38 -12.82
CA PHE A 223 3.75 19.05 -13.69
C PHE A 223 3.39 18.22 -14.92
N TYR A 224 2.39 17.35 -14.83
CA TYR A 224 2.13 16.32 -15.85
C TYR A 224 0.83 16.52 -16.64
N SER A 225 -0.06 17.40 -16.17
CA SER A 225 -1.32 17.68 -16.86
C SER A 225 -1.09 18.50 -18.14
N LYS A 226 -1.52 17.98 -19.29
CA LYS A 226 -1.53 18.70 -20.58
C LYS A 226 -2.57 19.82 -20.68
N LEU A 227 -3.19 20.21 -19.56
CA LEU A 227 -4.18 21.30 -19.52
C LEU A 227 -3.52 22.66 -19.72
N SER A 228 -4.26 23.61 -20.30
CA SER A 228 -3.81 25.00 -20.39
C SER A 228 -3.57 25.60 -19.00
N HIS A 229 -2.64 26.55 -18.90
CA HIS A 229 -2.23 27.16 -17.63
C HIS A 229 -3.41 27.68 -16.79
N GLN A 230 -4.43 28.25 -17.44
CA GLN A 230 -5.62 28.80 -16.77
C GLN A 230 -6.56 27.71 -16.23
N LEU A 231 -6.68 26.58 -16.92
CA LEU A 231 -7.49 25.43 -16.47
C LEU A 231 -6.80 24.64 -15.36
N ARG A 232 -5.46 24.61 -15.37
CA ARG A 232 -4.65 23.99 -14.33
C ARG A 232 -4.89 24.65 -12.97
N LEU A 233 -4.87 25.98 -12.92
CA LEU A 233 -5.10 26.73 -11.67
C LEU A 233 -6.53 26.54 -11.14
N LYS A 234 -7.55 26.60 -12.02
CA LYS A 234 -8.96 26.38 -11.64
C LYS A 234 -9.19 24.98 -11.05
N ASN A 235 -8.62 23.95 -11.67
CA ASN A 235 -8.74 22.57 -11.15
C ASN A 235 -7.98 22.40 -9.84
N LEU A 236 -6.85 23.06 -9.65
CA LEU A 236 -6.09 23.02 -8.41
C LEU A 236 -6.85 23.70 -7.26
N ILE A 237 -7.49 24.84 -7.53
CA ILE A 237 -8.37 25.51 -6.57
C ILE A 237 -9.56 24.62 -6.23
N LEU A 238 -10.21 23.99 -7.23
CA LEU A 238 -11.33 23.08 -7.00
C LEU A 238 -10.93 21.88 -6.12
N VAL A 239 -9.79 21.25 -6.43
CA VAL A 239 -9.23 20.18 -5.58
C VAL A 239 -9.00 20.73 -4.18
N GLY A 240 -8.30 21.86 -4.03
CA GLY A 240 -8.04 22.48 -2.73
C GLY A 240 -9.30 22.76 -1.90
N VAL A 241 -10.37 23.28 -2.51
CA VAL A 241 -11.66 23.51 -1.85
C VAL A 241 -12.29 22.21 -1.39
N ILE A 242 -12.27 21.17 -2.22
CA ILE A 242 -12.74 19.83 -1.86
C ILE A 242 -11.92 19.30 -0.66
N LEU A 243 -10.61 19.50 -0.64
CA LEU A 243 -9.74 19.05 0.47
C LEU A 243 -10.04 19.77 1.78
N ILE A 244 -10.22 21.09 1.72
CA ILE A 244 -10.58 21.90 2.89
C ILE A 244 -11.95 21.46 3.40
N SER A 245 -12.90 21.15 2.52
CA SER A 245 -14.22 20.65 2.92
C SER A 245 -14.13 19.34 3.71
N PHE A 246 -13.17 18.48 3.39
CA PHE A 246 -12.97 17.20 4.07
C PHE A 246 -12.35 17.33 5.48
N THR A 247 -11.64 18.42 5.81
CA THR A 247 -11.12 18.65 7.18
C THR A 247 -12.22 19.02 8.18
N PHE A 248 -13.41 19.40 7.69
CA PHE A 248 -14.58 19.70 8.53
C PHE A 248 -15.42 18.48 8.92
N ILE A 249 -15.09 17.29 8.43
CA ILE A 249 -15.74 16.05 8.88
C ILE A 249 -15.24 15.74 10.30
N GLY A 250 -16.16 15.79 11.27
CA GLY A 250 -15.86 15.74 12.71
C GLY A 250 -14.88 14.64 13.11
N ARG A 251 -15.12 13.40 12.67
CA ARG A 251 -14.24 12.26 13.00
C ARG A 251 -12.81 12.38 12.46
N ILE A 252 -12.63 13.07 11.34
CA ILE A 252 -11.33 13.27 10.70
C ILE A 252 -10.60 14.40 11.42
N LYS A 253 -11.30 15.50 11.71
CA LYS A 253 -10.81 16.58 12.56
C LYS A 253 -10.31 16.05 13.90
N ASP A 254 -11.09 15.20 14.57
CA ASP A 254 -10.74 14.64 15.88
C ASP A 254 -9.49 13.76 15.79
N ARG A 255 -9.39 12.93 14.75
CA ARG A 255 -8.20 12.11 14.49
C ARG A 255 -6.95 12.94 14.19
N PHE A 256 -7.06 14.01 13.40
CA PHE A 256 -5.94 14.90 13.13
C PHE A 256 -5.53 15.70 14.37
N LYS A 257 -6.51 16.20 15.13
CA LYS A 257 -6.27 16.93 16.38
C LYS A 257 -5.55 16.05 17.41
N GLN A 258 -5.99 14.80 17.61
CA GLN A 258 -5.33 13.86 18.51
C GLN A 258 -3.89 13.57 18.10
N GLU A 259 -3.61 13.45 16.80
CA GLU A 259 -2.22 13.27 16.31
C GLU A 259 -1.37 14.51 16.60
N TYR A 260 -1.92 15.68 16.31
CA TYR A 260 -1.24 16.95 16.51
C TYR A 260 -0.90 17.15 17.99
N GLU A 261 -1.85 16.90 18.89
CA GLU A 261 -1.63 16.95 20.33
C GLU A 261 -0.59 15.92 20.77
N THR A 262 -0.72 14.66 20.33
CA THR A 262 0.25 13.60 20.68
C THR A 262 1.69 13.92 20.24
N ILE A 263 1.86 14.61 19.10
CA ILE A 263 3.17 14.89 18.52
C ILE A 263 3.77 16.21 19.05
N MET A 264 2.93 17.22 19.25
CA MET A 264 3.37 18.60 19.42
C MET A 264 3.20 19.14 20.83
N THR A 265 2.33 18.52 21.63
CA THR A 265 2.19 18.87 23.04
C THR A 265 2.98 17.93 23.92
N ASP A 266 3.77 18.53 24.81
CA ASP A 266 4.69 17.83 25.71
C ASP A 266 3.91 16.98 26.72
N SER A 267 4.31 15.72 26.89
CA SER A 267 3.78 14.80 27.92
C SER A 267 2.26 14.66 27.94
N THR A 268 1.63 14.47 26.77
CA THR A 268 0.20 14.12 26.72
C THR A 268 -0.04 12.72 27.28
N VAL A 269 -1.13 12.54 28.02
CA VAL A 269 -1.49 11.21 28.54
C VAL A 269 -1.90 10.32 27.37
N ASN A 270 -1.33 9.11 27.33
CA ASN A 270 -1.71 8.11 26.34
C ASN A 270 -2.92 7.33 26.85
N ASP A 271 -4.12 7.79 26.52
CA ASP A 271 -5.39 7.18 26.95
C ASP A 271 -5.59 5.73 26.46
N VAL A 272 -4.84 5.28 25.45
CA VAL A 272 -4.94 3.92 24.90
C VAL A 272 -4.13 2.93 25.74
N ILE A 273 -2.97 3.36 26.23
CA ILE A 273 -2.02 2.52 26.99
C ILE A 273 -2.21 2.68 28.49
N SER A 274 -2.64 3.86 28.95
CA SER A 274 -2.91 4.15 30.35
C SER A 274 -4.16 3.39 30.81
N LYS A 275 -3.98 2.15 31.29
CA LYS A 275 -5.05 1.33 31.87
C LYS A 275 -4.74 1.04 33.35
N ASN A 276 -5.73 1.33 34.20
CA ASN A 276 -5.92 0.81 35.55
C ASN A 276 -4.68 0.68 36.48
N ASN A 277 -3.67 1.57 36.38
CA ASN A 277 -2.82 2.06 37.50
C ASN A 277 -1.50 2.72 37.06
N GLU A 278 -1.14 2.73 35.77
CA GLU A 278 0.05 3.45 35.29
C GLU A 278 -0.31 4.46 34.21
N ILE A 279 -0.06 5.74 34.50
CA ILE A 279 -0.19 6.83 33.53
C ILE A 279 1.04 6.79 32.63
N VAL A 280 0.80 6.59 31.35
CA VAL A 280 1.83 6.57 30.31
C VAL A 280 1.77 7.90 29.55
N TYR A 281 2.91 8.56 29.40
CA TYR A 281 3.00 9.86 28.75
C TYR A 281 3.57 9.71 27.34
N ASN A 282 2.99 10.38 26.36
CA ASN A 282 3.55 10.47 25.02
C ASN A 282 4.69 11.50 25.01
N VAL A 283 5.84 11.08 24.48
CA VAL A 283 6.98 11.95 24.23
C VAL A 283 6.73 12.75 22.95
N SER A 284 6.79 14.09 23.05
CA SER A 284 6.68 14.97 21.89
C SER A 284 7.94 14.92 21.02
N ILE A 285 7.88 15.43 19.78
CA ILE A 285 9.07 15.57 18.92
C ILE A 285 10.14 16.43 19.61
N LYS A 286 9.71 17.49 20.30
CA LYS A 286 10.61 18.40 21.02
C LYS A 286 11.32 17.66 22.14
N GLN A 287 10.58 16.93 22.97
CA GLN A 287 11.14 16.14 24.07
C GLN A 287 12.08 15.04 23.57
N ALA A 288 11.73 14.35 22.48
CA ALA A 288 12.61 13.38 21.84
C ALA A 288 13.96 13.99 21.40
N TRP A 289 13.95 15.25 20.97
CA TRP A 289 15.17 15.96 20.55
C TRP A 289 15.97 16.56 21.71
N THR A 290 15.32 17.06 22.77
CA THR A 290 15.99 17.85 23.80
C THR A 290 16.20 17.13 25.13
N ASN A 291 15.35 16.16 25.49
CA ASN A 291 15.45 15.52 26.80
C ASN A 291 16.66 14.60 26.89
N THR A 292 17.40 14.71 27.98
CA THR A 292 18.57 13.86 28.25
C THR A 292 18.20 12.55 28.94
N ILE A 293 17.06 12.51 29.64
CA ILE A 293 16.61 11.36 30.43
C ILE A 293 15.13 11.09 30.11
N PHE A 294 14.80 9.82 29.93
CA PHE A 294 13.44 9.32 29.76
C PHE A 294 13.08 8.35 30.89
N ARG A 295 11.82 8.34 31.29
CA ARG A 295 11.27 7.46 32.33
C ARG A 295 10.69 6.19 31.69
N ALA A 296 10.51 5.14 32.49
CA ALA A 296 9.89 3.89 32.01
C ALA A 296 8.46 4.09 31.46
N ASN A 297 7.75 5.11 31.93
CA ASN A 297 6.39 5.42 31.53
C ASN A 297 6.31 6.40 30.33
N ASP A 298 7.45 6.73 29.71
CA ASP A 298 7.50 7.59 28.53
C ASP A 298 7.34 6.74 27.27
N TYR A 299 6.18 6.85 26.63
CA TYR A 299 5.90 6.21 25.36
C TYR A 299 6.34 7.08 24.20
N PHE A 300 7.11 6.52 23.28
CA PHE A 300 7.53 7.21 22.07
C PHE A 300 6.55 6.93 20.93
N PRO A 301 5.68 7.89 20.55
CA PRO A 301 4.92 7.77 19.32
C PRO A 301 5.87 7.70 18.12
N GLY A 302 5.46 7.01 17.05
CA GLY A 302 6.36 6.62 15.96
C GLY A 302 7.19 7.75 15.34
N THR A 303 6.64 8.97 15.24
CA THR A 303 7.38 10.14 14.73
C THR A 303 8.44 10.62 15.72
N ALA A 304 8.10 10.74 17.01
CA ALA A 304 9.05 11.12 18.06
C ALA A 304 10.16 10.08 18.21
N PHE A 305 9.82 8.78 18.09
CA PHE A 305 10.79 7.70 18.10
C PHE A 305 11.83 7.83 16.97
N ARG A 306 11.40 8.13 15.74
CA ARG A 306 12.32 8.33 14.61
C ARG A 306 13.25 9.53 14.82
N VAL A 307 12.73 10.62 15.37
CA VAL A 307 13.53 11.80 15.72
C VAL A 307 14.58 11.44 16.78
N TYR A 308 14.20 10.67 17.79
CA TYR A 308 15.12 10.18 18.81
C TYR A 308 16.20 9.24 18.24
N GLN A 309 15.82 8.30 17.38
CA GLN A 309 16.78 7.42 16.68
C GLN A 309 17.80 8.23 15.86
N PHE A 310 17.34 9.24 15.14
CA PHE A 310 18.21 10.12 14.37
C PHE A 310 19.16 10.92 15.27
N ARG A 311 18.66 11.42 16.41
CA ARG A 311 19.48 12.10 17.41
C ARG A 311 20.57 11.18 17.98
N ILE A 312 20.21 9.99 18.46
CA ILE A 312 21.18 9.01 18.99
C ILE A 312 22.25 8.72 17.94
N PHE A 313 21.86 8.51 16.69
CA PHE A 313 22.81 8.26 15.61
C PHE A 313 23.83 9.40 15.47
N LEU A 314 23.40 10.66 15.53
CA LEU A 314 24.30 11.82 15.50
C LEU A 314 25.19 11.93 16.76
N GLU A 315 24.66 11.61 17.94
CA GLU A 315 25.42 11.60 19.19
C GLU A 315 26.51 10.52 19.14
N MET A 316 26.17 9.30 18.71
CA MET A 316 27.14 8.21 18.51
C MET A 316 28.23 8.55 17.49
N MET A 317 27.90 9.28 16.42
CA MET A 317 28.91 9.73 15.45
C MET A 317 29.84 10.82 15.99
N LYS A 318 29.46 11.55 17.05
CA LYS A 318 30.30 12.58 17.68
C LYS A 318 31.18 12.01 18.80
N GLU A 319 30.78 10.88 19.38
CA GLU A 319 31.55 10.18 20.40
C GLU A 319 32.68 9.29 19.81
N ASN A 320 32.61 8.97 18.51
CA ASN A 320 33.67 8.29 17.75
C ASN A 320 34.63 9.28 17.07
#